data_AF-A0A816KD25-F1
#
_entry.id   AF-A0A816KD25-F1
#
_cell.length_a   1.000
_cell.length_b   1.000
_cell.length_c   1.000
_cell.angle_alpha   90.00
_cell.angle_beta   90.00
_cell.angle_gamma   90.00
#
_symmetry.space_group_name_H-M   'P 1'
#
loop_
_entity.id
_entity.type
_entity.pdbx_description
1 polymer ?
#
loop_
_entity_poly.entity_id
_entity_poly.type
_entity_poly.pdbx_seq_one_letter_code
_entity_poly.pdbx_strand_id
1 'polypeptide(L)'
;MRSILKKIFITTGVFFLINILLLISLKGFNGSNDQHEPKASIDTQINPKLRPLVTSAISHRTLSILPKAHVVLPVVVFGCNRPHALQTHIETLLRIRKDPELHPIIASLDCHDESTIQVAKDFGDKIKAIIELPDLGPIHVPEKFSHMAGYYKISRHYNYSINYVLNTLNYEAVIITEDDLELSPDFLDYFQALYPLLVYDKTLWCISAWNDNGIDKKIVRDSTLLHRTDFFPGLGWLLKKTIWNEIKANWPAGFWDDWMRLPEQRHDRACIRPEISRTAMSPDGKKGVSQGQHYDRYLRKIIKNNDPVDWKSIDISYLLKDQYDLAFQARIDACPIITLSDLDHLNSDMKCAQLRYSNQKEFVIIANTLEIMNDFKSDVPRTAYRGIVQCQHSQTTIYVTSNQRPWKGYGY
;
A
#
# COMPACT_ATOMS: atom_id res chain seq x y z
N MET A 1 2.61 -22.58 41.01
CA MET A 1 1.40 -21.78 41.30
C MET A 1 1.62 -20.51 42.12
N ARG A 2 2.53 -20.44 43.11
CA ARG A 2 2.76 -19.22 43.93
C ARG A 2 3.46 -18.03 43.22
N SER A 3 4.10 -18.25 42.07
CA SER A 3 4.76 -17.20 41.26
C SER A 3 3.79 -16.40 40.37
N ILE A 4 2.69 -17.04 39.93
CA ILE A 4 1.69 -16.42 39.04
C ILE A 4 0.77 -15.47 39.83
N LEU A 5 0.42 -15.81 41.07
CA LEU A 5 -0.38 -14.92 41.93
C LEU A 5 0.39 -13.65 42.37
N LYS A 6 1.72 -13.70 42.53
CA LYS A 6 2.51 -12.50 42.85
C LYS A 6 2.59 -11.51 41.69
N LYS A 7 2.63 -11.99 40.44
CA LYS A 7 2.59 -11.11 39.26
C LYS A 7 1.22 -10.47 39.05
N ILE A 8 0.13 -11.19 39.34
CA ILE A 8 -1.24 -10.66 39.23
C ILE A 8 -1.52 -9.60 40.31
N PHE A 9 -1.00 -9.76 41.53
CA PHE A 9 -1.16 -8.77 42.61
C PHE A 9 -0.37 -7.47 42.37
N ILE A 10 0.79 -7.52 41.71
CA ILE A 10 1.59 -6.34 41.41
C ILE A 10 0.97 -5.54 40.24
N THR A 11 0.39 -6.20 39.24
CA THR A 11 -0.28 -5.50 38.13
C THR A 11 -1.64 -4.91 38.52
N THR A 12 -2.40 -5.56 39.42
CA THR A 12 -3.66 -4.98 39.95
C THR A 12 -3.42 -3.87 40.97
N GLY A 13 -2.37 -3.96 41.79
CA GLY A 13 -2.01 -2.91 42.77
C GLY A 13 -1.58 -1.58 42.12
N VAL A 14 -0.83 -1.63 41.01
CA VAL A 14 -0.45 -0.44 40.23
C VAL A 14 -1.66 0.16 39.50
N PHE A 15 -2.59 -0.67 39.02
CA PHE A 15 -3.87 -0.23 38.46
C PHE A 15 -4.74 0.51 39.49
N PHE A 16 -4.74 0.06 40.75
CA PHE A 16 -5.54 0.69 41.81
C PHE A 16 -4.93 2.02 42.26
N LEU A 17 -3.60 2.12 42.37
CA LEU A 17 -2.91 3.36 42.72
C LEU A 17 -3.04 4.46 41.66
N ILE A 18 -2.98 4.12 40.37
CA ILE A 18 -3.15 5.10 39.29
C ILE A 18 -4.59 5.60 39.20
N ASN A 19 -5.58 4.72 39.38
CA ASN A 19 -7.00 5.13 39.42
C ASN A 19 -7.31 5.96 40.68
N ILE A 20 -6.69 5.67 41.83
CA ILE A 20 -6.82 6.50 43.04
C ILE A 20 -6.17 7.87 42.85
N LEU A 21 -5.00 7.96 42.22
CA LEU A 21 -4.36 9.25 41.89
C LEU A 21 -5.20 10.07 40.90
N LEU A 22 -5.87 9.43 39.93
CA LEU A 22 -6.84 10.08 39.05
C LEU A 22 -8.08 10.56 39.80
N LEU A 23 -8.62 9.75 40.72
CA LEU A 23 -9.82 10.08 41.51
C LEU A 23 -9.55 11.17 42.56
N ILE A 24 -8.36 11.21 43.16
CA ILE A 24 -7.96 12.26 44.10
C ILE A 24 -7.76 13.60 43.36
N SER A 25 -7.28 13.57 42.11
CA SER A 25 -7.21 14.77 41.26
C SER A 25 -8.57 15.30 40.81
N LEU A 26 -9.63 14.48 40.85
CA LEU A 26 -10.99 14.83 40.42
C LEU A 26 -11.92 15.27 41.57
N LYS A 27 -11.56 15.06 42.84
CA LYS A 27 -12.44 15.33 44.00
C LYS A 27 -12.08 16.57 44.84
N GLY A 28 -11.01 17.29 44.51
CA GLY A 28 -10.70 18.55 45.16
C GLY A 28 -11.36 19.72 44.43
N PHE A 29 -12.63 20.03 44.73
CA PHE A 29 -13.24 21.38 44.72
C PHE A 29 -14.77 21.24 44.84
N ASN A 30 -15.28 21.28 46.07
CA ASN A 30 -16.69 21.55 46.35
C ASN A 30 -16.81 23.04 46.72
N GLY A 31 -17.56 23.81 45.94
CA GLY A 31 -17.80 25.24 46.23
C GLY A 31 -18.56 25.97 45.12
N SER A 32 -19.89 25.78 45.07
CA SER A 32 -20.97 26.70 44.68
C SER A 32 -20.91 27.60 43.41
N ASN A 33 -22.00 27.46 42.65
CA ASN A 33 -22.78 28.45 41.85
C ASN A 33 -22.43 28.73 40.37
N ASP A 34 -23.32 28.18 39.52
CA ASP A 34 -24.08 28.77 38.41
C ASP A 34 -23.44 29.31 37.11
N GLN A 35 -24.04 28.81 36.02
CA GLN A 35 -24.17 29.29 34.63
C GLN A 35 -23.23 28.77 33.52
N HIS A 36 -23.91 28.26 32.47
CA HIS A 36 -23.54 27.84 31.11
C HIS A 36 -22.08 27.94 30.61
N GLU A 37 -21.51 26.81 30.13
CA GLU A 37 -20.58 26.72 28.98
C GLU A 37 -20.37 25.25 28.48
N PRO A 38 -19.88 25.01 27.24
CA PRO A 38 -19.93 23.72 26.56
C PRO A 38 -18.80 22.75 26.98
N LYS A 39 -19.07 21.44 26.87
CA LYS A 39 -18.14 20.34 27.20
C LYS A 39 -16.82 20.43 26.42
N ALA A 40 -15.75 20.80 27.11
CA ALA A 40 -14.37 20.74 26.62
C ALA A 40 -13.91 19.28 26.45
N SER A 41 -13.13 19.06 25.39
CA SER A 41 -12.46 17.79 25.08
C SER A 41 -11.37 17.47 26.10
N ILE A 42 -11.08 16.17 26.26
CA ILE A 42 -10.12 15.56 27.21
C ILE A 42 -8.65 16.02 26.99
N ASP A 43 -8.38 16.93 26.06
CA ASP A 43 -7.04 17.26 25.58
C ASP A 43 -6.27 18.31 26.41
N THR A 44 -6.85 18.83 27.50
CA THR A 44 -6.28 19.97 28.25
C THR A 44 -5.59 19.63 29.59
N GLN A 45 -5.39 18.36 29.95
CA GLN A 45 -4.82 17.99 31.25
C GLN A 45 -3.59 17.07 31.23
N ILE A 46 -2.78 17.08 30.17
CA ILE A 46 -1.47 16.41 30.19
C ILE A 46 -0.36 17.45 30.32
N ASN A 47 0.37 17.41 31.43
CA ASN A 47 1.53 18.26 31.68
C ASN A 47 2.52 18.17 30.50
N PRO A 48 2.93 19.28 29.88
CA PRO A 48 3.73 19.29 28.66
C PRO A 48 5.09 18.59 28.81
N LYS A 49 5.63 18.48 30.03
CA LYS A 49 6.86 17.72 30.31
C LYS A 49 6.67 16.20 30.32
N LEU A 50 5.45 15.71 30.52
CA LEU A 50 5.08 14.29 30.54
C LEU A 50 4.60 13.78 29.17
N ARG A 51 4.22 14.67 28.25
CA ARG A 51 3.79 14.34 26.88
C ARG A 51 4.81 13.45 26.14
N PRO A 52 6.13 13.75 26.12
CA PRO A 52 7.11 12.93 25.42
C PRO A 52 7.25 11.51 26.01
N LEU A 53 7.12 11.38 27.34
CA LEU A 53 7.19 10.10 28.04
C LEU A 53 5.95 9.23 27.80
N VAL A 54 4.76 9.84 27.72
CA VAL A 54 3.52 9.14 27.39
C VAL A 54 3.52 8.69 25.92
N THR A 55 3.96 9.54 25.00
CA THR A 55 4.09 9.18 23.57
C THR A 55 5.15 8.09 23.36
N SER A 56 6.28 8.16 24.07
CA SER A 56 7.31 7.12 24.09
C SER A 56 6.78 5.78 24.66
N ALA A 57 6.05 5.82 25.77
CA ALA A 57 5.48 4.62 26.39
C ALA A 57 4.36 3.98 25.54
N ILE A 58 3.59 4.79 24.80
CA ILE A 58 2.62 4.32 23.81
C ILE A 58 3.35 3.68 22.62
N SER A 59 4.34 4.36 22.02
CA SER A 59 5.16 3.85 20.90
C SER A 59 5.91 2.55 21.24
N HIS A 60 6.53 2.46 22.42
CA HIS A 60 7.17 1.23 22.88
C HIS A 60 6.17 0.10 23.16
N ARG A 61 4.93 0.41 23.54
CA ARG A 61 3.85 -0.60 23.58
C ARG A 61 3.43 -1.01 22.17
N THR A 62 3.32 -0.10 21.19
CA THR A 62 2.89 -0.44 19.82
C THR A 62 3.84 -1.36 19.07
N LEU A 63 5.15 -1.20 19.27
CA LEU A 63 6.19 -2.11 18.74
C LEU A 63 6.01 -3.57 19.20
N SER A 64 5.28 -3.79 20.31
CA SER A 64 4.97 -5.11 20.85
C SER A 64 3.58 -5.65 20.47
N ILE A 65 2.73 -4.86 19.77
CA ILE A 65 1.33 -5.23 19.48
C ILE A 65 1.18 -6.01 18.18
N LEU A 66 2.04 -5.78 17.18
CA LEU A 66 2.03 -6.57 15.96
C LEU A 66 2.89 -7.84 16.19
N PRO A 67 2.30 -9.05 16.26
CA PRO A 67 3.01 -10.29 16.37
C PRO A 67 3.88 -10.43 15.13
N LYS A 68 5.08 -10.96 15.34
CA LYS A 68 5.92 -11.44 14.24
C LYS A 68 5.20 -12.62 13.60
N ALA A 69 4.41 -12.35 12.58
CA ALA A 69 3.73 -13.38 11.82
C ALA A 69 4.78 -14.10 10.98
N HIS A 70 5.17 -15.30 11.41
CA HIS A 70 5.90 -16.23 10.57
C HIS A 70 4.90 -16.88 9.60
N VAL A 71 4.47 -16.11 8.60
CA VAL A 71 3.52 -16.54 7.58
C VAL A 71 4.27 -16.91 6.30
N VAL A 72 3.88 -18.00 5.66
CA VAL A 72 4.36 -18.34 4.31
C VAL A 72 3.64 -17.44 3.30
N LEU A 73 4.40 -16.67 2.55
CA LEU A 73 3.91 -15.77 1.50
C LEU A 73 4.39 -16.28 0.14
N PRO A 74 3.62 -17.16 -0.55
CA PRO A 74 3.94 -17.56 -1.91
C PRO A 74 4.02 -16.34 -2.83
N VAL A 75 4.93 -16.42 -3.81
CA VAL A 75 5.01 -15.46 -4.91
C VAL A 75 4.45 -16.12 -6.16
N VAL A 76 3.35 -15.62 -6.69
CA VAL A 76 2.83 -16.05 -7.99
C VAL A 76 3.29 -15.07 -9.07
N VAL A 77 3.98 -15.62 -10.07
CA VAL A 77 4.47 -14.88 -11.23
C VAL A 77 3.53 -15.15 -12.40
N PHE A 78 2.82 -14.11 -12.85
CA PHE A 78 1.97 -14.17 -14.02
C PHE A 78 2.81 -13.99 -15.29
N GLY A 79 2.80 -15.01 -16.15
CA GLY A 79 3.45 -15.00 -17.46
C GLY A 79 2.52 -15.52 -18.56
N CYS A 80 2.89 -15.28 -19.83
CA CYS A 80 2.10 -15.69 -20.99
C CYS A 80 3.02 -16.14 -22.13
N ASN A 81 3.64 -15.21 -22.85
CA ASN A 81 4.42 -15.49 -24.07
C ASN A 81 5.70 -14.65 -24.17
N ARG A 82 6.29 -14.32 -23.02
CA ARG A 82 7.55 -13.57 -22.91
C ARG A 82 8.59 -14.41 -22.17
N PRO A 83 9.20 -15.41 -22.83
CA PRO A 83 10.09 -16.38 -22.17
C PRO A 83 11.27 -15.69 -21.48
N HIS A 84 11.87 -14.68 -22.11
CA HIS A 84 12.99 -13.92 -21.54
C HIS A 84 12.59 -13.13 -20.28
N ALA A 85 11.42 -12.49 -20.30
CA ALA A 85 10.91 -11.72 -19.16
C ALA A 85 10.66 -12.66 -17.97
N LEU A 86 9.95 -13.78 -18.21
CA LEU A 86 9.69 -14.79 -17.19
C LEU A 86 10.98 -15.35 -16.58
N GLN A 87 11.96 -15.70 -17.42
CA GLN A 87 13.26 -16.19 -16.98
C GLN A 87 13.94 -15.18 -16.05
N THR A 88 14.08 -13.94 -16.51
CA THR A 88 14.75 -12.86 -15.78
C THR A 88 14.06 -12.57 -14.44
N HIS A 89 12.73 -12.59 -14.43
CA HIS A 89 11.93 -12.37 -13.23
C HIS A 89 12.13 -13.48 -12.19
N ILE A 90 12.04 -14.75 -12.61
CA ILE A 90 12.23 -15.90 -11.71
C ILE A 90 13.68 -15.96 -11.21
N GLU A 91 14.68 -15.74 -12.07
CA GLU A 91 16.09 -15.68 -11.65
C GLU A 91 16.33 -14.59 -10.59
N THR A 92 15.67 -13.44 -10.74
CA THR A 92 15.74 -12.36 -9.76
C THR A 92 15.07 -12.75 -8.45
N LEU A 93 13.87 -13.35 -8.48
CA LEU A 93 13.22 -13.88 -7.28
C LEU A 93 14.12 -14.89 -6.56
N LEU A 94 14.72 -15.84 -7.28
CA LEU A 94 15.64 -16.82 -6.70
C LEU A 94 16.87 -16.17 -6.06
N ARG A 95 17.37 -15.07 -6.63
CA ARG A 95 18.51 -14.32 -6.10
C ARG A 95 18.19 -13.59 -4.79
N ILE A 96 16.99 -13.03 -4.67
CA ILE A 96 16.58 -12.25 -3.48
C ILE A 96 15.88 -13.13 -2.41
N ARG A 97 15.49 -14.35 -2.76
CA ARG A 97 14.82 -15.30 -1.86
C ARG A 97 15.80 -15.90 -0.87
N LYS A 98 15.63 -15.53 0.41
CA LYS A 98 16.43 -16.06 1.53
C LYS A 98 15.95 -17.44 2.01
N ASP A 99 14.63 -17.68 1.97
CA ASP A 99 14.01 -18.89 2.48
C ASP A 99 12.95 -19.41 1.47
N PRO A 100 13.20 -20.56 0.81
CA PRO A 100 12.25 -21.20 -0.10
C PRO A 100 10.92 -21.62 0.53
N GLU A 101 10.91 -21.97 1.81
CA GLU A 101 9.70 -22.38 2.53
C GLU A 101 8.85 -21.18 2.92
N LEU A 102 9.48 -20.05 3.22
CA LEU A 102 8.78 -18.80 3.51
C LEU A 102 8.20 -18.15 2.25
N HIS A 103 8.90 -18.26 1.12
CA HIS A 103 8.52 -17.66 -0.15
C HIS A 103 8.55 -18.65 -1.32
N PRO A 104 7.66 -19.66 -1.34
CA PRO A 104 7.55 -20.56 -2.47
C PRO A 104 7.17 -19.78 -3.74
N ILE A 105 7.89 -20.02 -4.83
CA ILE A 105 7.65 -19.36 -6.13
C ILE A 105 6.74 -20.24 -6.97
N ILE A 106 5.68 -19.66 -7.55
CA ILE A 106 4.72 -20.35 -8.41
C ILE A 106 4.67 -19.60 -9.73
N ALA A 107 4.98 -20.27 -10.84
CA ALA A 107 4.79 -19.69 -12.16
C ALA A 107 3.35 -19.97 -12.62
N SER A 108 2.60 -18.95 -13.00
CA SER A 108 1.28 -19.13 -13.60
C SER A 108 1.27 -18.62 -15.04
N LEU A 109 1.01 -19.53 -15.96
CA LEU A 109 1.20 -19.33 -17.39
C LEU A 109 -0.13 -19.45 -18.13
N ASP A 110 -0.47 -18.42 -18.91
CA ASP A 110 -1.52 -18.45 -19.92
C ASP A 110 -0.90 -18.61 -21.32
N CYS A 111 -1.71 -18.47 -22.38
CA CYS A 111 -1.31 -18.37 -23.78
C CYS A 111 -0.78 -19.66 -24.42
N HIS A 112 -0.49 -20.68 -23.63
CA HIS A 112 0.06 -21.97 -24.07
C HIS A 112 1.32 -21.81 -24.93
N ASP A 113 2.15 -20.81 -24.61
CA ASP A 113 3.42 -20.59 -25.30
C ASP A 113 4.45 -21.63 -24.86
N GLU A 114 4.80 -22.54 -25.76
CA GLU A 114 5.71 -23.66 -25.45
C GLU A 114 7.07 -23.18 -24.93
N SER A 115 7.60 -22.08 -25.46
CA SER A 115 8.89 -21.54 -25.04
C SER A 115 8.86 -21.02 -23.60
N THR A 116 7.79 -20.34 -23.23
CA THR A 116 7.58 -19.80 -21.88
C THR A 116 7.31 -20.93 -20.87
N ILE A 117 6.55 -21.95 -21.28
CA ILE A 117 6.32 -23.16 -20.48
C ILE A 117 7.64 -23.90 -20.25
N GLN A 118 8.48 -24.04 -21.28
CA GLN A 118 9.77 -24.70 -21.16
C GLN A 118 10.69 -23.94 -20.20
N VAL A 119 10.76 -22.61 -20.29
CA VAL A 119 11.50 -21.77 -19.33
C VAL A 119 11.08 -22.07 -17.89
N ALA A 120 9.78 -22.14 -17.60
CA ALA A 120 9.31 -22.45 -16.26
C ALA A 120 9.72 -23.87 -15.81
N LYS A 121 9.63 -24.87 -16.71
CA LYS A 121 10.04 -26.26 -16.44
C LYS A 121 11.55 -26.37 -16.17
N ASP A 122 12.38 -25.59 -16.85
CA ASP A 122 13.84 -25.61 -16.71
C ASP A 122 14.32 -25.18 -15.31
N PHE A 123 13.49 -24.45 -14.54
CA PHE A 123 13.80 -24.15 -13.14
C PHE A 123 13.66 -25.37 -12.21
N GLY A 124 12.96 -26.42 -12.62
CA GLY A 124 12.75 -27.64 -11.84
C GLY A 124 12.28 -27.35 -10.42
N ASP A 125 12.90 -28.01 -9.43
CA ASP A 125 12.55 -27.89 -8.01
C ASP A 125 12.84 -26.52 -7.39
N LYS A 126 13.42 -25.57 -8.14
CA LYS A 126 13.65 -24.20 -7.64
C LYS A 126 12.35 -23.42 -7.50
N ILE A 127 11.34 -23.75 -8.30
CA ILE A 127 9.96 -23.24 -8.17
C ILE A 127 9.05 -24.34 -7.62
N LYS A 128 8.04 -23.94 -6.86
CA LYS A 128 7.14 -24.86 -6.15
C LYS A 128 6.12 -25.52 -7.07
N ALA A 129 5.61 -24.77 -8.04
CA ALA A 129 4.57 -25.23 -8.95
C ALA A 129 4.54 -24.40 -10.24
N ILE A 130 4.01 -25.02 -11.29
CA ILE A 130 3.63 -24.37 -12.54
C ILE A 130 2.12 -24.54 -12.69
N ILE A 131 1.41 -23.43 -12.80
CA ILE A 131 -0.03 -23.39 -13.07
C ILE A 131 -0.19 -23.03 -14.55
N GLU A 132 -0.42 -24.02 -15.39
CA GLU A 132 -0.85 -23.79 -16.78
C GLU A 132 -2.37 -23.57 -16.78
N LEU A 133 -2.83 -22.43 -17.29
CA LEU A 133 -4.25 -22.13 -17.36
C LEU A 133 -4.94 -23.20 -18.25
N PRO A 134 -5.94 -23.94 -17.75
CA PRO A 134 -6.62 -24.94 -18.58
C PRO A 134 -7.42 -24.27 -19.69
N ASP A 135 -7.77 -25.04 -20.72
CA ASP A 135 -8.74 -24.58 -21.71
C ASP A 135 -10.13 -24.45 -21.05
N LEU A 136 -10.50 -23.20 -20.77
CA LEU A 136 -11.80 -22.82 -20.21
C LEU A 136 -12.80 -22.43 -21.31
N GLY A 137 -12.52 -22.77 -22.57
CA GLY A 137 -13.33 -22.42 -23.72
C GLY A 137 -13.13 -20.99 -24.22
N PRO A 138 -13.90 -20.57 -25.24
CA PRO A 138 -13.79 -19.24 -25.81
C PRO A 138 -14.19 -18.18 -24.80
N ILE A 139 -13.42 -17.09 -24.76
CA ILE A 139 -13.76 -15.94 -23.92
C ILE A 139 -14.78 -15.06 -24.66
N HIS A 140 -15.93 -14.83 -24.03
CA HIS A 140 -16.92 -13.93 -24.59
C HIS A 140 -16.43 -12.48 -24.42
N VAL A 141 -16.21 -11.81 -25.55
CA VAL A 141 -15.85 -10.39 -25.61
C VAL A 141 -16.93 -9.70 -26.41
N PRO A 142 -17.61 -8.68 -25.87
CA PRO A 142 -18.60 -7.92 -26.64
C PRO A 142 -17.94 -7.35 -27.90
N GLU A 143 -18.67 -7.34 -29.03
CA GLU A 143 -18.12 -6.97 -30.35
C GLU A 143 -17.38 -5.62 -30.33
N LYS A 144 -17.95 -4.62 -29.63
CA LYS A 144 -17.36 -3.30 -29.39
C LYS A 144 -15.97 -3.33 -28.73
N PHE A 145 -15.67 -4.37 -27.97
CA PHE A 145 -14.42 -4.59 -27.24
C PHE A 145 -13.55 -5.70 -27.84
N SER A 146 -13.84 -6.18 -29.05
CA SER A 146 -13.06 -7.24 -29.72
C SER A 146 -11.56 -6.96 -29.76
N HIS A 147 -11.16 -5.71 -30.06
CA HIS A 147 -9.76 -5.24 -30.04
C HIS A 147 -9.11 -5.25 -28.63
N MET A 148 -9.90 -5.40 -27.57
CA MET A 148 -9.48 -5.44 -26.17
C MET A 148 -9.55 -6.86 -25.57
N ALA A 149 -9.69 -7.90 -26.40
CA ALA A 149 -9.79 -9.29 -25.94
C ALA A 149 -8.65 -9.74 -25.01
N GLY A 150 -7.45 -9.16 -25.14
CA GLY A 150 -6.33 -9.42 -24.23
C GLY A 150 -6.65 -9.09 -22.76
N TYR A 151 -7.38 -8.01 -22.48
CA TYR A 151 -7.77 -7.64 -21.11
C TYR A 151 -8.75 -8.63 -20.48
N TYR A 152 -9.57 -9.27 -21.31
CA TYR A 152 -10.48 -10.32 -20.87
C TYR A 152 -9.71 -11.60 -20.52
N LYS A 153 -8.73 -11.98 -21.37
CA LYS A 153 -7.86 -13.14 -21.10
C LYS A 153 -7.06 -12.95 -19.82
N ILE A 154 -6.47 -11.76 -19.62
CA ILE A 154 -5.77 -11.41 -18.38
C ILE A 154 -6.70 -11.57 -17.17
N SER A 155 -7.93 -11.02 -17.22
CA SER A 155 -8.86 -11.13 -16.10
C SER A 155 -9.18 -12.59 -15.75
N ARG A 156 -9.40 -13.44 -16.77
CA ARG A 156 -9.64 -14.87 -16.58
C ARG A 156 -8.43 -15.59 -15.97
N HIS A 157 -7.23 -15.28 -16.43
CA HIS A 157 -5.98 -15.84 -15.91
C HIS A 157 -5.78 -15.48 -14.43
N TYR A 158 -5.92 -14.20 -14.09
CA TYR A 158 -5.88 -13.72 -12.70
C TYR A 158 -6.91 -14.43 -11.81
N ASN A 159 -8.15 -14.57 -12.28
CA ASN A 159 -9.20 -15.23 -11.51
C ASN A 159 -8.84 -16.67 -11.13
N TYR A 160 -8.45 -17.46 -12.14
CA TYR A 160 -8.12 -18.86 -11.96
C TYR A 160 -6.94 -19.03 -11.02
N SER A 161 -5.85 -18.31 -11.28
CA SER A 161 -4.57 -18.51 -10.59
C SER A 161 -4.59 -18.03 -9.15
N ILE A 162 -5.21 -16.87 -8.87
CA ILE A 162 -5.37 -16.40 -7.49
C ILE A 162 -6.25 -17.37 -6.70
N ASN A 163 -7.35 -17.85 -7.30
CA ASN A 163 -8.21 -18.83 -6.66
C ASN A 163 -7.48 -20.14 -6.38
N TYR A 164 -6.69 -20.63 -7.33
CA TYR A 164 -5.91 -21.84 -7.16
C TYR A 164 -4.91 -21.70 -6.01
N VAL A 165 -4.13 -20.61 -5.96
CA VAL A 165 -3.15 -20.39 -4.89
C VAL A 165 -3.80 -20.24 -3.51
N LEU A 166 -4.84 -19.40 -3.40
CA LEU A 166 -5.42 -19.08 -2.09
C LEU A 166 -6.40 -20.16 -1.60
N ASN A 167 -7.19 -20.77 -2.48
CA ASN A 167 -8.23 -21.72 -2.09
C ASN A 167 -7.84 -23.18 -2.32
N THR A 168 -7.16 -23.52 -3.42
CA THR A 168 -6.75 -24.91 -3.70
C THR A 168 -5.46 -25.28 -2.96
N LEU A 169 -4.41 -24.46 -3.07
CA LEU A 169 -3.16 -24.65 -2.31
C LEU A 169 -3.28 -24.17 -0.86
N ASN A 170 -4.38 -23.50 -0.52
CA ASN A 170 -4.76 -23.11 0.83
C ASN A 170 -3.75 -22.17 1.53
N TYR A 171 -3.12 -21.25 0.80
CA TYR A 171 -2.31 -20.18 1.41
C TYR A 171 -3.17 -19.04 1.97
N GLU A 172 -2.71 -18.43 3.06
CA GLU A 172 -3.42 -17.31 3.73
C GLU A 172 -3.34 -15.98 2.98
N ALA A 173 -2.28 -15.79 2.21
CA ALA A 173 -2.04 -14.64 1.37
C ALA A 173 -1.10 -14.99 0.22
N VAL A 174 -1.00 -14.12 -0.79
CA VAL A 174 -0.16 -14.31 -1.95
C VAL A 174 0.44 -12.99 -2.42
N ILE A 175 1.73 -12.98 -2.71
CA ILE A 175 2.40 -11.88 -3.41
C ILE A 175 2.22 -12.13 -4.91
N ILE A 176 1.67 -11.16 -5.62
CA ILE A 176 1.35 -11.24 -7.05
C ILE A 176 2.32 -10.36 -7.82
N THR A 177 3.02 -10.93 -8.79
CA THR A 177 3.90 -10.22 -9.73
C THR A 177 3.60 -10.58 -11.17
N GLU A 178 3.93 -9.68 -12.09
CA GLU A 178 3.91 -9.92 -13.54
C GLU A 178 5.36 -10.16 -14.03
N ASP A 179 5.51 -10.92 -15.10
CA ASP A 179 6.79 -11.32 -15.70
C ASP A 179 7.67 -10.15 -16.18
N ASP A 180 7.09 -8.96 -16.37
CA ASP A 180 7.78 -7.75 -16.80
C ASP A 180 8.13 -6.76 -15.68
N LEU A 181 8.10 -7.19 -14.42
CA LEU A 181 8.56 -6.39 -13.30
C LEU A 181 10.02 -6.67 -12.95
N GLU A 182 10.79 -5.62 -12.71
CA GLU A 182 12.07 -5.68 -11.99
C GLU A 182 11.83 -5.60 -10.48
N LEU A 183 12.53 -6.41 -9.69
CA LEU A 183 12.32 -6.49 -8.23
C LEU A 183 13.48 -5.89 -7.44
N SER A 184 13.16 -5.23 -6.32
CA SER A 184 14.17 -4.68 -5.39
C SER A 184 14.84 -5.78 -4.56
N PRO A 185 16.08 -5.57 -4.07
CA PRO A 185 16.75 -6.55 -3.21
C PRO A 185 15.99 -6.88 -1.92
N ASP A 186 15.20 -5.93 -1.40
CA ASP A 186 14.38 -6.08 -0.19
C ASP A 186 12.91 -6.45 -0.47
N PHE A 187 12.54 -6.80 -1.71
CA PHE A 187 11.14 -6.99 -2.12
C PHE A 187 10.38 -8.03 -1.27
N LEU A 188 11.00 -9.17 -0.95
CA LEU A 188 10.36 -10.21 -0.13
C LEU A 188 10.32 -9.83 1.35
N ASP A 189 11.40 -9.25 1.87
CA ASP A 189 11.45 -8.77 3.26
C ASP A 189 10.40 -7.67 3.50
N TYR A 190 10.17 -6.80 2.51
CA TYR A 190 9.15 -5.75 2.52
C TYR A 190 7.76 -6.32 2.78
N PHE A 191 7.34 -7.32 2.01
CA PHE A 191 6.03 -7.95 2.21
C PHE A 191 5.96 -8.74 3.53
N GLN A 192 7.01 -9.46 3.89
CA GLN A 192 7.03 -10.22 5.14
C GLN A 192 6.88 -9.29 6.35
N ALA A 193 7.56 -8.15 6.35
CA ALA A 193 7.53 -7.19 7.44
C ALA A 193 6.17 -6.46 7.52
N LEU A 194 5.55 -6.16 6.39
CA LEU A 194 4.30 -5.39 6.35
C LEU A 194 3.04 -6.25 6.46
N TYR A 195 3.09 -7.55 6.19
CA TYR A 195 1.94 -8.45 6.30
C TYR A 195 1.14 -8.32 7.61
N PRO A 196 1.76 -8.16 8.80
CA PRO A 196 1.02 -7.94 10.04
C PRO A 196 0.03 -6.76 9.96
N LEU A 197 0.33 -5.68 9.22
CA LEU A 197 -0.62 -4.57 9.05
C LEU A 197 -1.93 -5.03 8.42
N LEU A 198 -1.90 -5.90 7.41
CA LEU A 198 -3.11 -6.46 6.78
C LEU A 198 -3.88 -7.44 7.68
N VAL A 199 -3.23 -7.99 8.70
CA VAL A 199 -3.89 -8.84 9.70
C VAL A 199 -4.66 -7.97 10.69
N TYR A 200 -4.02 -6.92 11.20
CA TYR A 200 -4.49 -6.10 12.30
C TYR A 200 -5.44 -4.98 11.85
N ASP A 201 -5.09 -4.26 10.79
CA ASP A 201 -5.86 -3.12 10.31
C ASP A 201 -6.82 -3.54 9.20
N LYS A 202 -8.10 -3.70 9.54
CA LYS A 202 -9.17 -4.06 8.58
C LYS A 202 -9.50 -2.96 7.57
N THR A 203 -8.96 -1.76 7.77
CA THR A 203 -9.07 -0.66 6.81
C THR A 203 -8.02 -0.73 5.71
N LEU A 204 -7.14 -1.75 5.77
CA LEU A 204 -6.25 -2.10 4.68
C LEU A 204 -6.74 -3.34 3.94
N TRP A 205 -6.53 -3.37 2.63
CA TRP A 205 -6.86 -4.53 1.79
C TRP A 205 -5.72 -5.03 0.91
N CYS A 206 -4.66 -4.23 0.73
CA CYS A 206 -3.46 -4.66 0.02
C CYS A 206 -2.20 -3.95 0.53
N ILE A 207 -1.04 -4.52 0.19
CA ILE A 207 0.25 -3.81 0.20
C ILE A 207 0.74 -3.87 -1.24
N SER A 208 1.16 -2.75 -1.80
CA SER A 208 1.78 -2.67 -3.12
C SER A 208 3.23 -2.27 -2.99
N ALA A 209 4.06 -2.77 -3.91
CA ALA A 209 5.44 -2.38 -4.10
C ALA A 209 5.58 -1.13 -4.98
N TRP A 210 4.48 -0.60 -5.53
CA TRP A 210 4.51 0.45 -6.54
C TRP A 210 4.12 1.82 -5.98
N ASN A 211 4.87 2.84 -6.36
CA ASN A 211 4.49 4.24 -6.23
C ASN A 211 4.21 4.81 -7.63
N ASP A 212 2.95 5.09 -7.96
CA ASP A 212 2.56 5.67 -9.26
C ASP A 212 3.24 7.03 -9.55
N ASN A 213 3.63 7.78 -8.52
CA ASN A 213 4.38 9.04 -8.62
C ASN A 213 5.84 8.88 -8.19
N GLY A 214 6.37 7.65 -8.16
CA GLY A 214 7.74 7.29 -7.80
C GLY A 214 8.82 7.72 -8.80
N ILE A 215 8.66 8.87 -9.43
CA ILE A 215 9.60 9.42 -10.41
C ILE A 215 10.75 10.10 -9.67
N ASP A 216 11.97 9.98 -10.20
CA ASP A 216 13.13 10.69 -9.65
C ASP A 216 12.85 12.20 -9.48
N LYS A 217 13.34 12.78 -8.38
CA LYS A 217 13.14 14.18 -7.96
C LYS A 217 11.68 14.57 -7.64
N LYS A 218 10.70 13.68 -7.84
CA LYS A 218 9.30 13.88 -7.44
C LYS A 218 8.94 13.16 -6.14
N ILE A 219 9.91 12.51 -5.51
CA ILE A 219 9.78 11.79 -4.24
C ILE A 219 10.93 12.10 -3.30
N VAL A 220 10.71 11.87 -2.01
CA VAL A 220 11.76 11.89 -0.99
C VAL A 220 12.68 10.69 -1.22
N ARG A 221 14.00 10.90 -1.15
CA ARG A 221 15.00 9.83 -1.24
C ARG A 221 15.16 9.12 0.11
N ASP A 222 14.08 8.53 0.59
CA ASP A 222 14.04 7.71 1.81
C ASP A 222 13.37 6.37 1.50
N SER A 223 14.16 5.29 1.51
CA SER A 223 13.65 3.95 1.23
C SER A 223 12.80 3.39 2.38
N THR A 224 12.92 3.92 3.61
CA THR A 224 12.15 3.44 4.77
C THR A 224 10.73 4.03 4.82
N LEU A 225 10.50 5.15 4.11
CA LEU A 225 9.23 5.86 4.15
C LEU A 225 8.13 5.09 3.39
N LEU A 226 7.03 4.83 4.10
CA LEU A 226 5.81 4.20 3.58
C LEU A 226 4.58 5.09 3.82
N HIS A 227 3.55 4.86 3.02
CA HIS A 227 2.32 5.64 3.01
C HIS A 227 1.09 4.78 2.87
N ARG A 228 -0.05 5.31 3.31
CA ARG A 228 -1.37 4.81 2.92
C ARG A 228 -1.78 5.44 1.58
N THR A 229 -2.54 4.71 0.77
CA THR A 229 -3.12 5.17 -0.50
C THR A 229 -4.50 4.56 -0.70
N ASP A 230 -5.48 5.35 -1.13
CA ASP A 230 -6.81 4.88 -1.53
C ASP A 230 -6.81 4.39 -2.98
N PHE A 231 -5.81 4.79 -3.77
CA PHE A 231 -5.61 4.25 -5.11
C PHE A 231 -4.99 2.85 -5.03
N PHE A 232 -5.63 1.84 -5.64
CA PHE A 232 -5.06 0.48 -5.78
C PHE A 232 -3.99 0.46 -6.88
N PRO A 233 -2.69 0.31 -6.54
CA PRO A 233 -1.61 0.44 -7.52
C PRO A 233 -1.35 -0.84 -8.32
N GLY A 234 -1.52 -2.02 -7.70
CA GLY A 234 -1.09 -3.30 -8.29
C GLY A 234 0.43 -3.43 -8.33
N LEU A 235 0.97 -3.89 -9.48
CA LEU A 235 2.40 -3.89 -9.86
C LEU A 235 3.37 -4.42 -8.77
N GLY A 236 3.18 -5.67 -8.37
CA GLY A 236 3.83 -6.26 -7.21
C GLY A 236 3.01 -5.98 -5.95
N TRP A 237 2.11 -6.88 -5.57
CA TRP A 237 1.16 -6.60 -4.49
C TRP A 237 0.75 -7.85 -3.70
N LEU A 238 0.46 -7.66 -2.42
CA LEU A 238 0.06 -8.71 -1.49
C LEU A 238 -1.45 -8.70 -1.29
N LEU A 239 -2.07 -9.87 -1.51
CA LEU A 239 -3.51 -10.10 -1.35
C LEU A 239 -3.76 -11.18 -0.30
N LYS A 240 -4.71 -10.94 0.60
CA LYS A 240 -5.17 -11.92 1.57
C LYS A 240 -6.29 -12.80 1.02
N LYS A 241 -6.31 -14.08 1.42
CA LYS A 241 -7.39 -15.03 1.15
C LYS A 241 -8.78 -14.51 1.53
N THR A 242 -8.89 -13.81 2.66
CA THR A 242 -10.16 -13.22 3.11
C THR A 242 -10.70 -12.18 2.13
N ILE A 243 -9.82 -11.32 1.59
CA ILE A 243 -10.20 -10.30 0.59
C ILE A 243 -10.52 -10.98 -0.75
N TRP A 244 -9.73 -11.97 -1.16
CA TRP A 244 -10.03 -12.75 -2.36
C TRP A 244 -11.43 -13.39 -2.29
N ASN A 245 -11.78 -14.01 -1.17
CA ASN A 245 -13.08 -14.66 -0.99
C ASN A 245 -14.26 -13.68 -0.96
N GLU A 246 -14.03 -12.41 -0.62
CA GLU A 246 -15.02 -11.35 -0.72
C GLU A 246 -15.30 -10.97 -2.18
N ILE A 247 -14.26 -10.85 -3.01
CA ILE A 247 -14.37 -10.27 -4.36
C ILE A 247 -14.55 -11.31 -5.47
N LYS A 248 -14.09 -12.56 -5.29
CA LYS A 248 -14.01 -13.58 -6.36
C LYS A 248 -15.34 -13.91 -7.03
N ALA A 249 -16.46 -13.81 -6.29
CA ALA A 249 -17.79 -14.16 -6.81
C ALA A 249 -18.28 -13.18 -7.89
N ASN A 250 -17.79 -11.93 -7.84
CA ASN A 250 -18.18 -10.86 -8.77
C ASN A 250 -17.01 -10.46 -9.68
N TRP A 251 -15.99 -11.32 -9.81
CA TRP A 251 -14.81 -11.01 -10.60
C TRP A 251 -15.17 -10.64 -12.04
N PRO A 252 -14.59 -9.57 -12.61
CA PRO A 252 -15.05 -9.02 -13.87
C PRO A 252 -14.55 -9.85 -15.05
N ALA A 253 -15.26 -9.77 -16.18
CA ALA A 253 -14.85 -10.43 -17.41
C ALA A 253 -13.55 -9.86 -18.01
N GLY A 254 -13.24 -8.58 -17.77
CA GLY A 254 -12.05 -7.87 -18.23
C GLY A 254 -11.74 -6.66 -17.34
N PHE A 255 -10.58 -6.02 -17.54
CA PHE A 255 -10.17 -4.79 -16.82
C PHE A 255 -10.19 -4.94 -15.29
N TRP A 256 -9.63 -6.04 -14.80
CA TRP A 256 -9.73 -6.43 -13.40
C TRP A 256 -9.18 -5.40 -12.41
N ASP A 257 -8.12 -4.70 -12.77
CA ASP A 257 -7.45 -3.73 -11.91
C ASP A 257 -8.26 -2.44 -11.77
N ASP A 258 -8.83 -1.93 -12.87
CA ASP A 258 -9.78 -0.81 -12.85
C ASP A 258 -11.07 -1.17 -12.11
N TRP A 259 -11.56 -2.41 -12.26
CA TRP A 259 -12.69 -2.91 -11.48
C TRP A 259 -12.37 -2.95 -9.98
N MET A 260 -11.17 -3.40 -9.58
CA MET A 260 -10.77 -3.34 -8.17
C MET A 260 -10.76 -1.90 -7.64
N ARG A 261 -10.44 -0.89 -8.47
CA ARG A 261 -10.43 0.52 -8.03
C ARG A 261 -11.82 1.10 -7.76
N LEU A 262 -12.89 0.43 -8.22
CA LEU A 262 -14.28 0.84 -7.97
C LEU A 262 -14.62 0.82 -6.46
N PRO A 263 -15.44 1.77 -5.99
CA PRO A 263 -15.82 1.86 -4.57
C PRO A 263 -16.53 0.60 -4.06
N GLU A 264 -17.29 -0.10 -4.91
CA GLU A 264 -18.01 -1.35 -4.60
C GLU A 264 -17.07 -2.53 -4.31
N GLN A 265 -15.79 -2.43 -4.68
CA GLN A 265 -14.77 -3.43 -4.34
C GLN A 265 -13.84 -2.89 -3.27
N ARG A 266 -13.39 -1.65 -3.43
CA ARG A 266 -12.45 -1.01 -2.50
C ARG A 266 -13.03 -0.86 -1.09
N HIS A 267 -14.34 -0.61 -0.95
CA HIS A 267 -15.03 -0.41 0.34
C HIS A 267 -14.29 0.57 1.26
N ASP A 268 -13.78 1.67 0.70
CA ASP A 268 -12.97 2.69 1.41
C ASP A 268 -11.75 2.17 2.19
N ARG A 269 -11.23 1.01 1.78
CA ARG A 269 -9.97 0.47 2.28
C ARG A 269 -8.80 1.06 1.50
N ALA A 270 -7.68 1.23 2.19
CA ALA A 270 -6.44 1.71 1.63
C ALA A 270 -5.45 0.56 1.38
N CYS A 271 -4.45 0.80 0.55
CA CYS A 271 -3.25 -0.01 0.51
C CYS A 271 -2.08 0.70 1.19
N ILE A 272 -1.07 -0.07 1.58
CA ILE A 272 0.26 0.48 1.87
C ILE A 272 1.05 0.54 0.56
N ARG A 273 1.74 1.66 0.33
CA ARG A 273 2.69 1.85 -0.78
C ARG A 273 3.98 2.48 -0.26
N PRO A 274 5.13 2.24 -0.92
CA PRO A 274 6.38 2.84 -0.51
C PRO A 274 6.60 4.24 -1.10
N GLU A 275 7.54 5.00 -0.55
CA GLU A 275 8.05 6.22 -1.20
C GLU A 275 8.88 5.88 -2.43
N ILE A 276 9.89 5.01 -2.27
CA ILE A 276 10.66 4.45 -3.39
C ILE A 276 10.08 3.07 -3.73
N SER A 277 9.65 2.87 -4.97
CA SER A 277 9.04 1.62 -5.41
C SER A 277 9.96 0.41 -5.17
N ARG A 278 9.35 -0.71 -4.81
CA ARG A 278 10.02 -2.02 -4.70
C ARG A 278 10.00 -2.80 -6.01
N THR A 279 9.30 -2.27 -7.01
CA THR A 279 9.29 -2.75 -8.38
C THR A 279 9.55 -1.60 -9.37
N ALA A 280 10.09 -1.93 -10.54
CA ALA A 280 10.10 -1.08 -11.73
C ALA A 280 9.59 -1.88 -12.93
N MET A 281 9.21 -1.19 -14.00
CA MET A 281 8.86 -1.85 -15.25
C MET A 281 10.14 -2.23 -16.01
N SER A 282 10.27 -3.50 -16.41
CA SER A 282 11.40 -3.98 -17.19
C SER A 282 11.29 -3.52 -18.65
N PRO A 283 12.38 -3.56 -19.43
CA PRO A 283 12.35 -3.32 -20.87
C PRO A 283 11.36 -4.23 -21.63
N ASP A 284 11.14 -5.46 -21.16
CA ASP A 284 10.18 -6.40 -21.74
C ASP A 284 8.72 -5.95 -21.53
N GLY A 285 8.45 -5.09 -20.55
CA GLY A 285 7.15 -4.46 -20.30
C GLY A 285 6.77 -3.42 -21.36
N LYS A 286 7.67 -3.07 -22.27
CA LYS A 286 7.35 -2.13 -23.37
C LYS A 286 6.33 -2.71 -24.35
N LYS A 287 6.38 -4.02 -24.60
CA LYS A 287 5.44 -4.73 -25.49
C LYS A 287 4.53 -5.59 -24.63
N GLY A 288 3.23 -5.29 -24.68
CA GLY A 288 2.21 -6.03 -23.93
C GLY A 288 0.82 -5.72 -24.49
N VAL A 289 -0.21 -6.18 -23.78
CA VAL A 289 -1.62 -6.03 -24.20
C VAL A 289 -2.02 -4.56 -24.43
N SER A 290 -1.46 -3.64 -23.65
CA SER A 290 -1.71 -2.20 -23.76
C SER A 290 -0.91 -1.49 -24.87
N GLN A 291 -0.10 -2.22 -25.66
CA GLN A 291 0.76 -1.67 -26.72
C GLN A 291 1.67 -0.52 -26.23
N GLY A 292 2.05 -0.53 -24.95
CA GLY A 292 2.96 0.46 -24.34
C GLY A 292 2.33 1.82 -24.06
N GLN A 293 0.99 1.94 -24.05
CA GLN A 293 0.24 3.21 -23.92
C GLN A 293 0.70 4.13 -22.77
N HIS A 294 1.25 3.57 -21.68
CA HIS A 294 1.77 4.33 -20.54
C HIS A 294 3.26 4.11 -20.25
N TYR A 295 3.92 3.22 -20.99
CA TYR A 295 5.30 2.79 -20.72
C TYR A 295 6.28 3.96 -20.80
N ASP A 296 6.37 4.59 -21.98
CA ASP A 296 7.36 5.64 -22.24
C ASP A 296 7.03 6.96 -21.51
N ARG A 297 5.74 7.21 -21.27
CA ARG A 297 5.28 8.45 -20.63
C ARG A 297 5.50 8.43 -19.11
N TYR A 298 5.17 7.32 -18.45
CA TYR A 298 5.12 7.23 -16.98
C TYR A 298 5.89 6.02 -16.43
N LEU A 299 5.51 4.79 -16.81
CA LEU A 299 5.92 3.58 -16.06
C LEU A 299 7.43 3.37 -16.03
N ARG A 300 8.13 3.60 -17.15
CA ARG A 300 9.59 3.42 -17.22
C ARG A 300 10.39 4.44 -16.39
N LYS A 301 9.75 5.54 -15.95
CA LYS A 301 10.40 6.62 -15.18
C LYS A 301 10.34 6.37 -13.68
N ILE A 302 9.54 5.40 -13.24
CA ILE A 302 9.43 5.03 -11.83
C ILE A 302 10.74 4.37 -11.39
N ILE A 303 11.32 4.90 -10.32
CA ILE A 303 12.56 4.39 -9.79
C ILE A 303 12.30 3.26 -8.80
N LYS A 304 13.17 2.25 -8.87
CA LYS A 304 13.17 1.09 -7.98
C LYS A 304 14.24 1.25 -6.91
N ASN A 305 13.94 0.79 -5.70
CA ASN A 305 14.90 0.74 -4.62
C ASN A 305 16.02 -0.28 -4.92
N ASN A 306 17.27 0.15 -4.80
CA ASN A 306 18.44 -0.75 -4.90
C ASN A 306 19.18 -0.89 -3.56
N ASP A 307 18.78 -0.11 -2.54
CA ASP A 307 19.41 -0.09 -1.22
C ASP A 307 18.50 -0.83 -0.23
N PRO A 308 18.80 -2.10 0.13
CA PRO A 308 17.90 -2.91 0.94
C PRO A 308 17.67 -2.32 2.33
N VAL A 309 16.41 -2.28 2.75
CA VAL A 309 16.02 -1.82 4.10
C VAL A 309 16.01 -3.00 5.07
N ASP A 310 16.61 -2.82 6.25
CA ASP A 310 16.42 -3.76 7.37
C ASP A 310 15.05 -3.53 8.02
N TRP A 311 14.01 -4.11 7.42
CA TRP A 311 12.63 -3.96 7.86
C TRP A 311 12.37 -4.45 9.30
N LYS A 312 13.26 -5.28 9.87
CA LYS A 312 13.14 -5.71 11.28
C LYS A 312 13.42 -4.56 12.26
N SER A 313 14.11 -3.52 11.80
CA SER A 313 14.48 -2.34 12.58
C SER A 313 13.49 -1.17 12.43
N ILE A 314 12.55 -1.25 11.48
CA ILE A 314 11.61 -0.17 11.17
C ILE A 314 10.33 -0.35 11.97
N ASP A 315 9.93 0.70 12.71
CA ASP A 315 8.59 0.76 13.30
C ASP A 315 7.57 1.08 12.20
N ILE A 316 6.70 0.12 11.91
CA ILE A 316 5.63 0.25 10.90
C ILE A 316 4.28 0.60 11.53
N SER A 317 4.19 0.74 12.85
CA SER A 317 2.92 0.96 13.55
C SER A 317 2.30 2.33 13.25
N TYR A 318 3.10 3.29 12.80
CA TYR A 318 2.62 4.60 12.35
C TYR A 318 1.67 4.52 11.13
N LEU A 319 1.64 3.38 10.42
CA LEU A 319 0.76 3.13 9.28
C LEU A 319 -0.65 2.68 9.67
N LEU A 320 -0.88 2.33 10.95
CA LEU A 320 -2.21 2.02 11.45
C LEU A 320 -3.11 3.24 11.28
N LYS A 321 -4.32 3.05 10.73
CA LYS A 321 -5.18 4.14 10.26
C LYS A 321 -5.29 5.31 11.23
N ASP A 322 -5.62 5.07 12.50
CA ASP A 322 -5.86 6.15 13.47
C ASP A 322 -4.59 6.97 13.76
N GLN A 323 -3.42 6.32 13.78
CA GLN A 323 -2.14 7.00 13.96
C GLN A 323 -1.74 7.76 12.70
N TYR A 324 -1.92 7.13 11.54
CA TYR A 324 -1.57 7.71 10.25
C TYR A 324 -2.45 8.93 9.96
N ASP A 325 -3.77 8.84 10.11
CA ASP A 325 -4.70 9.94 9.87
C ASP A 325 -4.37 11.16 10.72
N LEU A 326 -4.13 10.95 12.02
CA LEU A 326 -3.80 12.03 12.95
C LEU A 326 -2.47 12.70 12.56
N ALA A 327 -1.41 11.91 12.36
CA ALA A 327 -0.08 12.43 12.06
C ALA A 327 -0.01 13.07 10.66
N PHE A 328 -0.68 12.48 9.67
CA PHE A 328 -0.71 12.96 8.29
C PHE A 328 -1.46 14.28 8.20
N GLN A 329 -2.62 14.40 8.86
CA GLN A 329 -3.37 15.65 8.92
C GLN A 329 -2.57 16.76 9.62
N ALA A 330 -1.94 16.46 10.76
CA ALA A 330 -1.10 17.43 11.47
C ALA A 330 0.09 17.90 10.62
N ARG A 331 0.71 17.00 9.84
CA ARG A 331 1.80 17.34 8.91
C ARG A 331 1.34 18.31 7.83
N ILE A 332 0.16 18.07 7.25
CA ILE A 332 -0.41 18.92 6.20
C ILE A 332 -0.78 20.29 6.77
N ASP A 333 -1.44 20.33 7.92
CA ASP A 333 -1.90 21.58 8.53
C ASP A 333 -0.75 22.50 8.98
N ALA A 334 0.44 21.94 9.21
CA ALA A 334 1.65 22.70 9.49
C ALA A 334 2.26 23.37 8.25
N CYS A 335 1.86 22.99 7.03
CA CYS A 335 2.43 23.52 5.79
C CYS A 335 1.68 24.77 5.31
N PRO A 336 2.38 25.84 4.87
CA PRO A 336 1.74 27.01 4.28
C PRO A 336 0.99 26.65 2.98
N ILE A 337 -0.11 27.36 2.71
CA ILE A 337 -0.81 27.26 1.43
C ILE A 337 -0.14 28.22 0.46
N ILE A 338 0.16 27.72 -0.73
CA ILE A 338 0.76 28.47 -1.83
C ILE A 338 -0.12 28.40 -3.08
N THR A 339 0.23 29.18 -4.09
CA THR A 339 -0.33 29.16 -5.43
C THR A 339 0.65 28.55 -6.44
N LEU A 340 0.19 28.27 -7.66
CA LEU A 340 1.09 27.73 -8.69
C LEU A 340 2.21 28.70 -9.07
N SER A 341 1.99 30.01 -9.01
CA SER A 341 3.02 31.02 -9.27
C SER A 341 4.13 31.05 -8.21
N ASP A 342 3.87 30.51 -7.01
CA ASP A 342 4.87 30.50 -5.94
C ASP A 342 5.88 29.35 -6.10
N LEU A 343 5.60 28.36 -6.96
CA LEU A 343 6.46 27.18 -7.15
C LEU A 343 7.88 27.54 -7.60
N ASP A 344 8.01 28.52 -8.50
CA ASP A 344 9.30 29.00 -9.02
C ASP A 344 10.08 29.83 -7.98
N HIS A 345 9.44 30.18 -6.87
CA HIS A 345 9.98 31.04 -5.82
C HIS A 345 10.15 30.30 -4.48
N LEU A 346 10.01 28.98 -4.47
CA LEU A 346 10.25 28.18 -3.28
C LEU A 346 11.71 28.29 -2.84
N ASN A 347 11.92 28.74 -1.60
CA ASN A 347 13.23 28.81 -1.00
C ASN A 347 13.63 27.45 -0.40
N SER A 348 14.94 27.24 -0.21
CA SER A 348 15.49 26.00 0.37
C SER A 348 15.05 25.73 1.81
N ASP A 349 14.55 26.74 2.53
CA ASP A 349 14.13 26.63 3.92
C ASP A 349 12.69 26.09 4.03
N MET A 350 11.90 26.18 2.97
CA MET A 350 10.53 25.69 2.93
C MET A 350 10.51 24.17 2.80
N LYS A 351 10.27 23.49 3.92
CA LYS A 351 10.22 22.01 3.95
C LYS A 351 8.96 21.44 3.32
N CYS A 352 7.86 22.17 3.36
CA CYS A 352 6.60 21.74 2.77
C CYS A 352 5.67 22.90 2.41
N ALA A 353 4.72 22.63 1.52
CA ALA A 353 3.65 23.55 1.12
C ALA A 353 2.38 22.79 0.68
N GLN A 354 1.25 23.49 0.64
CA GLN A 354 -0.03 22.98 0.15
C GLN A 354 -0.45 23.71 -1.12
N LEU A 355 -0.80 22.96 -2.17
CA LEU A 355 -1.57 23.45 -3.32
C LEU A 355 -3.00 22.91 -3.19
N ARG A 356 -3.99 23.76 -3.40
CA ARG A 356 -5.40 23.40 -3.22
C ARG A 356 -6.13 23.27 -4.54
N TYR A 357 -7.01 22.28 -4.63
CA TYR A 357 -7.88 22.08 -5.78
C TYR A 357 -9.33 21.89 -5.33
N SER A 358 -10.27 22.36 -6.15
CA SER A 358 -11.71 22.31 -5.87
C SER A 358 -12.44 21.28 -6.73
N ASN A 359 -11.84 20.88 -7.84
CA ASN A 359 -12.40 19.95 -8.83
C ASN A 359 -11.29 19.24 -9.61
N GLN A 360 -11.67 18.23 -10.40
CA GLN A 360 -10.71 17.45 -11.20
C GLN A 360 -9.92 18.30 -12.20
N LYS A 361 -10.51 19.35 -12.79
CA LYS A 361 -9.81 20.20 -13.76
C LYS A 361 -8.66 20.96 -13.11
N GLU A 362 -8.89 21.54 -11.92
CA GLU A 362 -7.85 22.19 -11.13
C GLU A 362 -6.76 21.21 -10.69
N PHE A 363 -7.14 20.00 -10.26
CA PHE A 363 -6.16 18.97 -9.95
C PHE A 363 -5.28 18.63 -11.16
N VAL A 364 -5.87 18.43 -12.34
CA VAL A 364 -5.12 18.11 -13.58
C VAL A 364 -4.13 19.22 -13.92
N ILE A 365 -4.51 20.49 -13.76
CA ILE A 365 -3.61 21.63 -13.97
C ILE A 365 -2.42 21.56 -13.01
N ILE A 366 -2.68 21.40 -11.71
CA ILE A 366 -1.63 21.30 -10.69
C ILE A 366 -0.72 20.09 -10.95
N ALA A 367 -1.30 18.92 -11.23
CA ALA A 367 -0.57 17.69 -11.49
C ALA A 367 0.34 17.80 -12.72
N ASN A 368 -0.14 18.46 -13.79
CA ASN A 368 0.67 18.74 -14.97
C ASN A 368 1.85 19.67 -14.64
N THR A 369 1.63 20.75 -13.88
CA THR A 369 2.69 21.67 -13.47
C THR A 369 3.75 20.98 -12.60
N LEU A 370 3.33 20.08 -11.71
CA LEU A 370 4.24 19.30 -10.86
C LEU A 370 4.89 18.11 -11.60
N GLU A 371 4.43 17.80 -12.81
CA GLU A 371 4.82 16.65 -13.63
C GLU A 371 4.59 15.29 -12.93
N ILE A 372 3.48 15.20 -12.20
CA ILE A 372 2.98 13.96 -11.58
C ILE A 372 1.81 13.41 -12.40
N MET A 373 1.37 12.18 -12.09
CA MET A 373 0.23 11.58 -12.79
C MET A 373 -1.05 12.39 -12.54
N ASN A 374 -1.82 12.62 -13.61
CA ASN A 374 -2.98 13.50 -13.62
C ASN A 374 -4.31 12.75 -13.87
N ASP A 375 -4.26 11.43 -14.04
CA ASP A 375 -5.45 10.62 -14.26
C ASP A 375 -6.11 10.19 -12.94
N PHE A 376 -7.40 9.87 -13.07
CA PHE A 376 -8.25 9.39 -11.99
C PHE A 376 -8.80 8.01 -12.35
N LYS A 377 -9.01 7.18 -11.33
CA LYS A 377 -9.83 5.96 -11.44
C LYS A 377 -10.88 6.01 -10.35
N SER A 378 -12.15 6.01 -10.76
CA SER A 378 -13.30 6.15 -9.84
C SER A 378 -13.13 7.35 -8.90
N ASP A 379 -12.79 8.50 -9.48
CA ASP A 379 -12.52 9.78 -8.80
C ASP A 379 -11.33 9.81 -7.84
N VAL A 380 -10.55 8.74 -7.76
CA VAL A 380 -9.32 8.66 -6.95
C VAL A 380 -8.10 9.01 -7.82
N PRO A 381 -7.36 10.09 -7.50
CA PRO A 381 -6.08 10.35 -8.14
C PRO A 381 -5.02 9.32 -7.74
N ARG A 382 -4.04 9.11 -8.62
CA ARG A 382 -2.87 8.25 -8.36
C ARG A 382 -2.18 8.62 -7.05
N THR A 383 -1.81 7.62 -6.25
CA THR A 383 -1.18 7.74 -4.92
C THR A 383 -1.97 8.51 -3.86
N ALA A 384 -3.21 8.92 -4.15
CA ALA A 384 -3.96 9.77 -3.23
C ALA A 384 -4.35 9.02 -1.96
N TYR A 385 -4.33 9.72 -0.82
CA TYR A 385 -4.99 9.28 0.40
C TYR A 385 -5.90 10.41 0.90
N ARG A 386 -7.19 10.14 1.00
CA ARG A 386 -8.23 11.12 1.34
C ARG A 386 -8.19 12.34 0.42
N GLY A 387 -8.01 12.09 -0.87
CA GLY A 387 -7.86 13.11 -1.91
C GLY A 387 -6.55 13.91 -1.87
N ILE A 388 -5.59 13.52 -1.03
CA ILE A 388 -4.30 14.24 -0.93
C ILE A 388 -3.24 13.47 -1.70
N VAL A 389 -2.57 14.14 -2.64
CA VAL A 389 -1.40 13.62 -3.36
C VAL A 389 -0.15 14.33 -2.85
N GLN A 390 0.89 13.56 -2.52
CA GLN A 390 2.18 14.08 -2.07
C GLN A 390 3.22 13.89 -3.16
N CYS A 391 4.05 14.92 -3.39
CA CYS A 391 5.25 14.82 -4.21
C CYS A 391 6.36 15.77 -3.71
N GLN A 392 7.56 15.65 -4.28
CA GLN A 392 8.64 16.63 -4.13
C GLN A 392 8.66 17.61 -5.31
N HIS A 393 8.93 18.87 -5.01
CA HIS A 393 9.25 19.90 -5.98
C HIS A 393 10.34 20.80 -5.38
N SER A 394 11.49 20.94 -6.04
CA SER A 394 12.60 21.79 -5.55
C SER A 394 12.97 21.56 -4.08
N GLN A 395 13.06 20.29 -3.66
CA GLN A 395 13.34 19.85 -2.26
C GLN A 395 12.24 20.21 -1.23
N THR A 396 11.13 20.79 -1.67
CA THR A 396 9.94 21.05 -0.86
C THR A 396 8.94 19.91 -1.04
N THR A 397 8.36 19.44 0.07
CA THR A 397 7.23 18.49 0.02
C THR A 397 5.94 19.22 -0.32
N ILE A 398 5.37 18.94 -1.48
CA ILE A 398 4.09 19.52 -1.92
C ILE A 398 2.96 18.55 -1.61
N TYR A 399 1.95 19.05 -0.90
CA TYR A 399 0.67 18.38 -0.71
C TYR A 399 -0.36 19.01 -1.62
N VAL A 400 -0.82 18.27 -2.62
CA VAL A 400 -1.97 18.65 -3.46
C VAL A 400 -3.23 18.20 -2.74
N THR A 401 -3.99 19.15 -2.19
CA THR A 401 -5.08 18.89 -1.24
C THR A 401 -6.42 19.35 -1.79
N SER A 402 -7.48 18.57 -1.54
CA SER A 402 -8.85 18.99 -1.84
C SER A 402 -9.30 20.13 -0.92
N ASN A 403 -10.06 21.07 -1.47
CA ASN A 403 -10.74 22.13 -0.71
C ASN A 403 -11.89 21.60 0.17
N GLN A 404 -12.34 20.36 -0.01
CA GLN A 404 -13.37 19.76 0.83
C GLN A 404 -12.83 19.51 2.25
N ARG A 405 -13.16 20.40 3.19
CA ARG A 405 -12.84 20.26 4.63
C ARG A 405 -14.10 20.39 5.49
N PRO A 406 -14.45 19.37 6.31
CA PRO A 406 -13.79 18.07 6.41
C PRO A 406 -13.90 17.28 5.10
N TRP A 407 -12.93 16.39 4.83
CA TRP A 407 -12.98 15.49 3.68
C TRP A 407 -14.22 14.59 3.77
N LYS A 408 -15.00 14.50 2.69
CA LYS A 408 -16.32 13.82 2.67
C LYS A 408 -16.35 12.52 1.87
N GLY A 409 -15.23 12.10 1.29
CA GLY A 409 -15.19 10.96 0.37
C GLY A 409 -14.68 11.36 -1.01
N TYR A 410 -14.66 10.38 -1.91
CA TYR A 410 -14.50 10.59 -3.35
C TYR A 410 -15.88 10.76 -3.99
N GLY A 411 -15.94 11.50 -5.10
CA GLY A 411 -17.18 11.95 -5.73
C GLY A 411 -17.29 13.47 -5.66
N TYR A 412 -17.24 14.13 -6.82
CA TYR A 412 -17.42 15.58 -6.94
C TYR A 412 -18.87 15.93 -7.26
#